data_AF-A0A937MAU2-F1
#
_entry.id   AF-A0A937MAU2-F1
#
_cell.length_a   1.000
_cell.length_b   1.000
_cell.length_c   1.000
_cell.angle_alpha   90.00
_cell.angle_beta   90.00
_cell.angle_gamma   90.00
#
_symmetry.space_group_name_H-M   'P 1'
#
loop_
_entity.id
_entity.type
_entity.pdbx_description
1 polymer ?
#
loop_
_entity_poly.entity_id
_entity_poly.type
_entity_poly.pdbx_seq_one_letter_code
_entity_poly.pdbx_strand_id
1 'polypeptide(L)' 'MLELTGRQEKFCRAFVDVANGAYAAREAGYAPRSARMQGHRLLKDRRVRARIADIQA' A
#
# COMPACT_ATOMS: atom_id res chain seq x y z
N MET A 1 -12.43 -13.72 6.82
CA MET A 1 -11.48 -13.15 5.85
C MET A 1 -11.11 -11.77 6.35
N LEU A 2 -9.84 -11.49 6.64
CA LEU A 2 -9.43 -10.21 7.20
C LEU A 2 -9.25 -9.19 6.08
N GLU A 3 -10.28 -8.38 5.87
CA GLU A 3 -10.36 -7.32 4.87
C GLU A 3 -9.24 -6.27 5.03
N LEU A 4 -8.87 -5.65 3.92
CA LEU A 4 -7.96 -4.49 3.92
C LEU A 4 -8.67 -3.27 4.52
N THR A 5 -7.93 -2.48 5.29
CA THR A 5 -8.43 -1.16 5.72
C THR A 5 -8.50 -0.20 4.53
N GLY A 6 -9.31 0.85 4.62
CA GLY A 6 -9.41 1.86 3.56
C GLY A 6 -8.07 2.54 3.21
N ARG A 7 -7.16 2.69 4.19
CA ARG A 7 -5.79 3.20 3.92
C ARG A 7 -4.95 2.19 3.14
N GLN A 8 -5.07 0.91 3.44
CA GLN A 8 -4.34 -0.13 2.71
C GLN A 8 -4.85 -0.28 1.28
N GLU A 9 -6.16 -0.16 1.05
CA GLU A 9 -6.73 -0.16 -0.31
C GLU A 9 -6.23 1.05 -1.12
N LYS A 10 -6.23 2.26 -0.53
CA LYS A 10 -5.64 3.45 -1.17
C LYS A 10 -4.16 3.26 -1.48
N PHE A 11 -3.42 2.64 -0.55
CA PHE A 11 -2.01 2.31 -0.76
C PHE A 11 -1.83 1.38 -1.98
N CYS A 12 -2.64 0.33 -2.11
CA CYS A 12 -2.52 -0.61 -3.22
C CYS A 12 -2.70 0.09 -4.58
N ARG A 13 -3.74 0.93 -4.72
CA ARG A 13 -4.01 1.69 -5.95
C ARG A 13 -2.85 2.61 -6.30
N ALA A 14 -2.43 3.46 -5.35
CA ALA A 14 -1.31 4.38 -5.57
C ALA A 14 0.01 3.64 -5.86
N PHE A 15 0.22 2.46 -5.28
CA PHE A 15 1.43 1.67 -5.52
C PHE A 15 1.47 1.09 -6.94
N VAL A 16 0.33 0.66 -7.49
CA VAL A 16 0.27 0.16 -8.88
C VAL A 16 0.63 1.25 -9.88
N ASP A 17 0.24 2.51 -9.62
CA ASP A 17 0.50 3.62 -10.54
C ASP A 17 1.97 4.04 -10.61
N VAL A 18 2.68 4.08 -9.46
CA VAL A 18 4.03 4.68 -9.37
C VAL A 18 5.13 3.73 -8.91
N ALA A 19 4.80 2.50 -8.53
CA ALA A 19 5.73 1.50 -7.97
C ALA A 19 6.62 2.01 -6.81
N ASN A 20 6.16 3.01 -6.06
CA ASN A 20 6.90 3.64 -4.97
C ASN A 20 6.14 3.54 -3.65
N GLY A 21 6.61 2.66 -2.76
CA GLY A 21 5.94 2.39 -1.48
C GLY A 21 5.92 3.59 -0.53
N ALA A 22 6.94 4.45 -0.54
CA ALA A 22 6.94 5.64 0.32
C ALA A 22 5.97 6.70 -0.20
N TYR A 23 5.86 6.86 -1.52
CA TYR A 23 4.87 7.74 -2.14
C TYR A 23 3.45 7.22 -1.89
N ALA A 24 3.19 5.96 -2.22
CA ALA A 24 1.87 5.33 -2.03
C ALA A 24 1.39 5.37 -0.57
N ALA A 25 2.31 5.27 0.40
CA ALA A 25 1.97 5.42 1.81
C ALA A 25 1.56 6.86 2.16
N ARG A 26 2.17 7.89 1.57
CA ARG A 26 1.76 9.29 1.80
C ARG A 26 0.38 9.54 1.20
N GLU A 27 0.16 9.10 -0.03
CA GLU A 27 -1.14 9.20 -0.72
C GLU A 27 -2.26 8.46 0.04
N ALA A 28 -1.92 7.33 0.66
CA ALA A 28 -2.83 6.58 1.52
C ALA A 28 -3.11 7.23 2.89
N GLY A 29 -2.46 8.35 3.22
CA GLY A 29 -2.65 9.10 4.47
C GLY A 29 -1.77 8.63 5.63
N TYR A 30 -0.67 7.92 5.38
CA TYR A 30 0.34 7.66 6.40
C TYR A 30 1.26 8.87 6.60
N ALA A 31 1.72 9.09 7.83
CA ALA A 31 2.55 10.24 8.16
C ALA A 31 3.84 10.28 7.31
N PRO A 32 4.24 11.44 6.74
CA PRO A 32 5.41 11.54 5.86
C PRO A 32 6.71 11.04 6.49
N ARG A 33 6.89 11.27 7.80
CA ARG A 33 8.06 10.83 8.57
C ARG A 33 8.21 9.30 8.64
N SER A 34 7.11 8.55 8.57
CA SER A 34 7.10 7.09 8.67
C SER A 34 6.69 6.40 7.37
N ALA A 35 6.40 7.15 6.31
CA ALA A 35 5.90 6.62 5.05
C ALA A 35 6.80 5.54 4.43
N ARG A 36 8.13 5.70 4.49
CA ARG A 36 9.08 4.68 4.00
C ARG A 36 8.98 3.37 4.78
N MET A 37 8.95 3.45 6.12
CA MET A 37 8.79 2.28 6.98
C MET A 37 7.41 1.63 6.78
N GLN A 38 6.36 2.42 6.67
CA GLN A 38 5.01 1.92 6.43
C GLN A 38 4.89 1.24 5.07
N GLY A 39 5.40 1.85 4.00
CA GLY A 39 5.43 1.23 2.68
C GLY A 39 6.15 -0.13 2.70
N HIS A 40 7.31 -0.21 3.34
CA HIS A 40 8.03 -1.48 3.51
C HIS A 40 7.22 -2.53 4.28
N ARG A 41 6.56 -2.14 5.37
CA ARG A 41 5.70 -3.04 6.16
C ARG A 41 4.50 -3.52 5.34
N LEU A 42 3.85 -2.62 4.61
CA LEU A 42 2.68 -2.93 3.79
C LEU A 42 3.04 -3.89 2.65
N LEU A 43 4.18 -3.69 1.99
CA LEU A 43 4.65 -4.60 0.93
C LEU A 43 5.02 -5.99 1.45
N LYS A 44 5.23 -6.17 2.76
CA LYS A 44 5.41 -7.49 3.39
C LYS A 44 4.09 -8.15 3.79
N ASP A 45 3.00 -7.40 3.87
CA ASP A 45 1.68 -7.96 4.18
C ASP A 45 1.15 -8.74 2.98
N ARG A 46 0.89 -10.04 3.17
CA ARG A 46 0.39 -10.93 2.11
C ARG A 46 -0.93 -10.43 1.51
N ARG A 47 -1.79 -9.77 2.28
CA ARG A 47 -3.08 -9.26 1.82
C ARG A 47 -2.90 -8.07 0.88
N VAL A 48 -1.97 -7.17 1.22
CA VAL A 48 -1.62 -6.03 0.36
C VAL A 48 -0.99 -6.51 -0.94
N ARG A 49 -0.08 -7.50 -0.88
CA ARG A 49 0.52 -8.08 -2.09
C ARG A 49 -0.50 -8.76 -3.00
N ALA A 50 -1.42 -9.54 -2.42
CA ALA A 50 -2.51 -10.16 -3.18
C ALA A 50 -3.36 -9.10 -3.86
N ARG A 51 -3.76 -8.05 -3.13
CA ARG A 51 -4.56 -6.96 -3.71
C ARG A 51 -3.84 -6.20 -4.82
N ILE A 52 -2.54 -5.95 -4.69
CA ILE A 52 -1.73 -5.32 -5.75
C ILE A 52 -1.75 -6.20 -7.00
N ALA A 53 -1.58 -7.52 -6.85
CA ALA A 53 -1.65 -8.45 -7.97
C ALA A 53 -3.05 -8.47 -8.62
N ASP A 54 -4.13 -8.43 -7.81
CA ASP A 54 -5.50 -8.36 -8.31
C ASP A 54 -5.79 -7.08 -9.11
N ILE A 55 -5.15 -5.96 -8.78
CA ILE A 55 -5.30 -4.68 -9.50
C ILE A 55 -4.48 -4.70 -10.81
N GLN A 56 -3.36 -5.43 -10.85
CA GLN A 56 -2.48 -5.52 -12.01
C GLN A 56 -2.92 -6.57 -13.06
N ALA A 57 -3.87 -7.45 -12.70
CA ALA A 57 -4.46 -8.45 -13.59
C ALA A 57 -5.41 -7.81 -14.60
#